data_AF-I3YR62-F1
#
_entry.id   AF-I3YR62-F1
#
_cell.length_a   1.000
_cell.length_b   1.000
_cell.length_c   1.000
_cell.angle_alpha   90.00
_cell.angle_beta   90.00
_cell.angle_gamma   90.00
#
_symmetry.space_group_name_H-M   'P 1'
#
loop_
_entity.id
_entity.type
_entity.pdbx_description
1 polymer ?
#
loop_
_entity_poly.entity_id
_entity_poly.type
_entity_poly.pdbx_seq_one_letter_code
_entity_poly.pdbx_strand_id
1 'polypeptide(L)'
;MALAVLIAAGCAESEKGTLCVKIAPAIRTRVTGLHFDTGDRIGLTISKGSAPYAENVPMTYDGTAFTASGLSWYNDLNEKSVLTAYYPYAEGGRPDEFTVSSDQTQGNGPSDLLAAVKTDVTPVSAPVGMIFYHVMSQLTIVVSNSSSAVVTGVSVGGLVPTAEIDYSMPKAAAKSGVAAAEVKACEVKPGATYRVILAPQQAALTVTVTTDDGRSHTKTLSSAQLESGRRYDMSVLVTNEEIQISLSGDIGDWEDGGSLDGSGGGDDGDDSQTLSYGGVTYRTTTVGETVWMAENLRYVPDEALLTKGIWYPDGNEDAEYVREHGMLYSFTVALGGAQAVSGAPVRGICPEGWHVPYIDELQTLAVGPDCGFTLAGMWNSVSKNYVSSAKSGYLMSAATDDGGSSYSALLFYASGGNPSPSSLPAGNGVSLRCVKDAK
;
A
#
# COMPACT_ATOMS: atom_id res chain seq x y z
N MET A 1 23.86 42.61 -51.93
CA MET A 1 23.26 41.27 -52.08
C MET A 1 22.13 41.16 -51.08
N ALA A 2 20.89 41.25 -51.54
CA ALA A 2 19.71 40.98 -50.74
C ALA A 2 19.38 39.49 -50.88
N LEU A 3 19.34 38.75 -49.78
CA LEU A 3 18.95 37.35 -49.77
C LEU A 3 17.48 37.27 -49.35
N ALA A 4 16.61 36.90 -50.29
CA ALA A 4 15.20 36.66 -50.07
C ALA A 4 15.01 35.33 -49.33
N VAL A 5 14.24 35.35 -48.25
CA VAL A 5 13.80 34.14 -47.55
C VAL A 5 12.47 33.71 -48.17
N LEU A 6 12.45 32.55 -48.83
CA LEU A 6 11.21 31.89 -49.25
C LEU A 6 10.50 31.31 -48.01
N ILE A 7 9.28 31.77 -47.76
CA ILE A 7 8.35 31.11 -46.83
C ILE A 7 7.60 30.06 -47.65
N ALA A 8 7.97 28.79 -47.50
CA ALA A 8 7.16 27.68 -47.98
C ALA A 8 5.99 27.45 -47.01
N ALA A 9 4.81 27.95 -47.38
CA ALA A 9 3.56 27.54 -46.76
C ALA A 9 3.25 26.10 -47.21
N GLY A 10 3.63 25.13 -46.39
CA GLY A 10 3.17 23.75 -46.54
C GLY A 10 1.81 23.59 -45.89
N CYS A 11 0.74 23.63 -46.69
CA CYS A 11 -0.55 23.09 -46.30
C CYS A 11 -0.38 21.58 -46.06
N ALA A 12 -0.36 21.16 -44.79
CA ALA A 12 -0.53 19.77 -44.46
C ALA A 12 -2.03 19.45 -44.57
N GLU A 13 -2.40 18.72 -45.63
CA GLU A 13 -3.67 18.00 -45.70
C GLU A 13 -3.81 17.15 -44.44
N SER A 14 -4.92 17.32 -43.71
CA SER A 14 -5.27 16.47 -42.59
C SER A 14 -5.66 15.10 -43.11
N GLU A 15 -4.75 14.13 -43.08
CA GLU A 15 -5.15 12.73 -43.09
C GLU A 15 -6.12 12.52 -41.91
N LYS A 16 -7.36 12.12 -42.20
CA LYS A 16 -8.30 11.61 -41.19
C LYS A 16 -7.74 10.28 -40.67
N GLY A 17 -6.71 10.34 -39.83
CA GLY A 17 -6.14 9.18 -39.18
C GLY A 17 -7.17 8.56 -38.24
N THR A 18 -7.55 7.32 -38.51
CA THR A 18 -8.42 6.55 -37.61
C THR A 18 -7.75 6.47 -36.24
N LEU A 19 -8.43 6.92 -35.20
CA LEU A 19 -7.87 6.93 -33.85
C LEU A 19 -7.73 5.49 -33.34
N CYS A 20 -6.53 5.05 -33.00
CA CYS A 20 -6.31 3.73 -32.40
C CYS A 20 -6.72 3.72 -30.93
N VAL A 21 -7.25 2.60 -30.45
CA VAL A 21 -7.55 2.41 -29.02
C VAL A 21 -6.25 2.07 -28.28
N LYS A 22 -5.96 2.80 -27.20
CA LYS A 22 -4.82 2.56 -26.31
C LYS A 22 -5.28 2.68 -24.87
N ILE A 23 -4.84 1.77 -24.00
CA ILE A 23 -5.17 1.81 -22.57
C ILE A 23 -3.89 2.08 -21.78
N ALA A 24 -3.89 3.15 -20.99
CA ALA A 24 -2.85 3.37 -19.98
C ALA A 24 -3.31 2.71 -18.67
N PRO A 25 -2.66 1.64 -18.22
CA PRO A 25 -3.03 1.00 -16.97
C PRO A 25 -2.56 1.83 -15.78
N ALA A 26 -3.37 1.83 -14.73
CA ALA A 26 -2.95 2.12 -13.37
C ALA A 26 -3.44 0.97 -12.49
N ILE A 27 -2.60 0.42 -11.63
CA ILE A 27 -3.03 -0.59 -10.66
C ILE A 27 -3.27 0.13 -9.33
N ARG A 28 -4.44 -0.07 -8.70
CA ARG A 28 -4.75 0.54 -7.40
C ARG A 28 -4.09 -0.26 -6.26
N THR A 29 -2.76 -0.35 -6.24
CA THR A 29 -1.99 -0.95 -5.15
C THR A 29 -1.08 0.08 -4.48
N ARG A 30 -1.11 0.16 -3.14
CA ARG A 30 -0.26 1.07 -2.33
C ARG A 30 1.23 0.66 -2.30
N VAL A 31 1.59 -0.42 -2.99
CA VAL A 31 2.97 -0.89 -3.19
C VAL A 31 3.30 -0.69 -4.65
N THR A 32 4.39 0.01 -4.95
CA THR A 32 4.94 0.21 -6.31
C THR A 32 5.49 -1.09 -6.95
N GLY A 33 5.03 -2.25 -6.51
CA GLY A 33 5.66 -3.55 -6.78
C GLY A 33 4.90 -4.48 -7.72
N LEU A 34 3.80 -4.04 -8.33
CA LEU A 34 3.18 -4.75 -9.45
C LEU A 34 2.94 -3.74 -10.57
N HIS A 35 3.94 -3.61 -11.45
CA HIS A 35 3.75 -3.07 -12.79
C HIS A 35 3.30 -4.20 -13.72
N PHE A 36 2.48 -3.87 -14.72
CA PHE A 36 2.37 -4.74 -15.88
C PHE A 36 3.75 -4.85 -16.53
N ASP A 37 4.17 -6.06 -16.84
CA ASP A 37 5.43 -6.32 -17.55
C ASP A 37 5.21 -6.20 -19.06
N THR A 38 6.24 -5.77 -19.78
CA THR A 38 6.19 -5.74 -21.25
C THR A 38 5.86 -7.14 -21.77
N GLY A 39 4.78 -7.25 -22.54
CA GLY A 39 4.25 -8.52 -23.03
C GLY A 39 3.02 -9.04 -22.28
N ASP A 40 2.68 -8.46 -21.13
CA ASP A 40 1.42 -8.77 -20.44
C ASP A 40 0.23 -8.49 -21.34
N ARG A 41 -0.80 -9.33 -21.21
CA ARG A 41 -2.00 -9.25 -22.04
C ARG A 41 -3.25 -9.10 -21.20
N ILE A 42 -4.07 -8.11 -21.56
CA ILE A 42 -5.44 -7.94 -21.06
C ILE A 42 -6.44 -8.33 -22.13
N GLY A 43 -7.64 -8.76 -21.72
CA GLY A 43 -8.80 -8.82 -22.60
C GLY A 43 -9.62 -7.54 -22.47
N LEU A 44 -9.76 -6.77 -23.55
CA LEU A 44 -10.53 -5.52 -23.58
C LEU A 44 -11.88 -5.72 -24.28
N THR A 45 -12.96 -5.26 -23.64
CA THR A 45 -14.30 -5.17 -24.22
C THR A 45 -14.76 -3.72 -24.23
N ILE A 46 -15.27 -3.25 -25.36
CA ILE A 46 -15.83 -1.90 -25.56
C ILE A 46 -17.31 -2.07 -25.87
N SER A 47 -18.18 -1.54 -25.02
CA SER A 47 -19.64 -1.60 -25.20
C SER A 47 -20.20 -0.22 -25.52
N LYS A 48 -21.07 -0.16 -26.54
CA LYS A 48 -21.83 1.03 -26.94
C LYS A 48 -23.29 0.81 -26.59
N GLY A 49 -23.77 1.47 -25.53
CA GLY A 49 -25.07 1.12 -24.95
C GLY A 49 -25.08 -0.35 -24.53
N SER A 50 -26.02 -1.14 -25.05
CA SER A 50 -26.15 -2.58 -24.75
C SER A 50 -25.42 -3.50 -25.73
N ALA A 51 -24.77 -2.99 -26.77
CA ALA A 51 -24.12 -3.80 -27.80
C ALA A 51 -22.57 -3.72 -27.69
N PRO A 52 -21.85 -4.85 -27.78
CA PRO A 52 -20.40 -4.81 -27.86
C PRO A 52 -19.96 -4.25 -29.22
N TYR A 53 -19.05 -3.28 -29.19
CA TYR A 53 -18.31 -2.80 -30.35
C TYR A 53 -17.07 -3.65 -30.62
N ALA A 54 -16.38 -4.03 -29.54
CA ALA A 54 -15.24 -4.93 -29.55
C ALA A 54 -15.32 -5.82 -28.31
N GLU A 55 -15.03 -7.11 -28.45
CA GLU A 55 -15.22 -8.09 -27.38
C GLU A 55 -13.93 -8.90 -27.18
N ASN A 56 -13.48 -8.98 -25.93
CA ASN A 56 -12.29 -9.70 -25.49
C ASN A 56 -11.06 -9.50 -26.41
N VAL A 57 -10.83 -8.28 -26.89
CA VAL A 57 -9.69 -7.99 -27.76
C VAL A 57 -8.41 -8.15 -26.94
N PRO A 58 -7.45 -8.99 -27.38
CA PRO A 58 -6.18 -9.11 -26.70
C PRO A 58 -5.36 -7.83 -26.91
N MET A 59 -5.12 -7.10 -25.83
CA MET A 59 -4.23 -5.95 -25.84
C MET A 59 -2.92 -6.35 -25.16
N THR A 60 -1.78 -5.99 -25.75
CA THR A 60 -0.45 -6.30 -25.20
C THR A 60 0.20 -5.02 -24.65
N TYR A 61 0.79 -5.11 -23.47
CA TYR A 61 1.51 -4.02 -22.84
C TYR A 61 2.89 -3.85 -23.49
N ASP A 62 3.20 -2.64 -23.94
CA ASP A 62 4.48 -2.29 -24.56
C ASP A 62 5.50 -1.63 -23.61
N GLY A 63 5.16 -1.54 -22.32
CA GLY A 63 5.92 -0.79 -21.31
C GLY A 63 5.36 0.60 -21.01
N THR A 64 4.42 1.09 -21.83
CA THR A 64 3.73 2.39 -21.63
C THR A 64 2.21 2.24 -21.67
N ALA A 65 1.68 1.48 -22.64
CA ALA A 65 0.25 1.28 -22.82
C ALA A 65 -0.06 -0.10 -23.38
N PHE A 66 -1.29 -0.56 -23.13
CA PHE A 66 -1.86 -1.69 -23.82
C PHE A 66 -2.37 -1.27 -25.20
N THR A 67 -1.95 -2.00 -26.22
CA THR A 67 -2.35 -1.77 -27.62
C THR A 67 -2.73 -3.07 -28.31
N ALA A 68 -3.55 -2.98 -29.36
CA ALA A 68 -3.86 -4.10 -30.24
C ALA A 68 -3.79 -3.66 -31.70
N SER A 69 -3.27 -4.55 -32.54
CA SER A 69 -3.26 -4.33 -33.99
C SER A 69 -4.69 -4.37 -34.53
N GLY A 70 -5.07 -3.38 -35.32
CA GLY A 70 -6.37 -3.32 -35.98
C GLY A 70 -7.54 -2.86 -35.08
N LEU A 71 -7.30 -2.50 -33.81
CA LEU A 71 -8.33 -1.92 -32.96
C LEU A 71 -8.34 -0.39 -33.05
N SER A 72 -9.41 0.15 -33.62
CA SER A 72 -9.63 1.59 -33.75
C SER A 72 -10.95 2.02 -33.11
N TRP A 73 -11.01 3.28 -32.69
CA TRP A 73 -12.24 3.92 -32.25
C TRP A 73 -13.26 4.01 -33.39
N TYR A 74 -14.54 4.00 -33.02
CA TYR A 74 -15.65 4.28 -33.93
C TYR A 74 -15.69 5.76 -34.34
N ASN A 75 -16.38 6.05 -35.45
CA ASN A 75 -16.35 7.37 -36.11
C ASN A 75 -17.05 8.49 -35.35
N ASP A 76 -18.09 8.20 -34.58
CA ASP A 76 -18.80 9.22 -33.80
C ASP A 76 -18.00 9.57 -32.53
N LEU A 77 -17.30 10.70 -32.57
CA LEU A 77 -16.42 11.15 -31.49
C LEU A 77 -17.16 11.58 -30.21
N ASN A 78 -18.49 11.76 -30.28
CA ASN A 78 -19.29 12.14 -29.11
C ASN A 78 -20.02 10.94 -28.49
N GLU A 79 -20.11 9.84 -29.20
CA GLU A 79 -20.75 8.63 -28.71
C GLU A 79 -19.90 8.02 -27.58
N LYS A 80 -20.54 7.76 -26.45
CA LYS A 80 -19.89 7.22 -25.25
C LYS A 80 -19.88 5.70 -25.25
N SER A 81 -18.88 5.12 -24.63
CA SER A 81 -18.72 3.69 -24.42
C SER A 81 -18.36 3.34 -22.99
N VAL A 82 -18.58 2.08 -22.63
CA VAL A 82 -18.05 1.46 -21.41
C VAL A 82 -16.93 0.51 -21.81
N LEU A 83 -15.76 0.70 -21.21
CA LEU A 83 -14.61 -0.17 -21.38
C LEU A 83 -14.51 -1.08 -20.16
N THR A 84 -14.43 -2.39 -20.39
CA THR A 84 -14.13 -3.38 -19.36
C THR A 84 -12.87 -4.13 -19.77
N ALA A 85 -11.92 -4.30 -18.85
CA ALA A 85 -10.71 -5.05 -19.08
C ALA A 85 -10.43 -6.02 -17.92
N TYR A 86 -9.70 -7.10 -18.21
CA TYR A 86 -9.22 -8.04 -17.19
C TYR A 86 -7.84 -8.58 -17.56
N TYR A 87 -7.09 -9.03 -16.55
CA TYR A 87 -5.81 -9.73 -16.64
C TYR A 87 -5.79 -10.91 -15.66
N PRO A 88 -5.15 -12.04 -15.99
CA PRO A 88 -4.47 -12.33 -17.25
C PRO A 88 -5.48 -12.61 -18.38
N TYR A 89 -5.12 -12.25 -19.61
CA TYR A 89 -5.93 -12.54 -20.81
C TYR A 89 -6.19 -14.04 -20.98
N ALA A 90 -7.43 -14.39 -21.30
CA ALA A 90 -7.85 -15.72 -21.71
C ALA A 90 -8.63 -15.68 -23.04
N GLU A 91 -8.41 -16.68 -23.91
CA GLU A 91 -9.15 -16.77 -25.18
C GLU A 91 -10.64 -17.04 -24.97
N GLY A 92 -11.01 -17.66 -23.84
CA GLY A 92 -12.39 -18.03 -23.50
C GLY A 92 -13.32 -16.84 -23.22
N GLY A 93 -12.84 -15.60 -23.27
CA GLY A 93 -13.64 -14.42 -22.98
C GLY A 93 -13.38 -13.86 -21.59
N ARG A 94 -14.02 -12.73 -21.29
CA ARG A 94 -14.04 -12.15 -19.95
C ARG A 94 -14.73 -13.15 -18.98
N PRO A 95 -14.08 -13.58 -17.89
CA PRO A 95 -14.65 -14.56 -16.99
C PRO A 95 -15.72 -13.93 -16.07
N ASP A 96 -16.97 -14.39 -16.15
CA ASP A 96 -17.97 -14.09 -15.11
C ASP A 96 -17.70 -14.92 -13.83
N GLU A 97 -16.95 -16.02 -13.96
CA GLU A 97 -16.48 -16.87 -12.87
C GLU A 97 -14.99 -17.16 -13.03
N PHE A 98 -14.26 -17.21 -11.92
CA PHE A 98 -12.83 -17.49 -11.91
C PHE A 98 -12.45 -18.45 -10.78
N THR A 99 -11.65 -19.47 -11.11
CA THR A 99 -11.18 -20.46 -10.13
C THR A 99 -9.67 -20.30 -9.94
N VAL A 100 -9.24 -20.07 -8.69
CA VAL A 100 -7.81 -20.02 -8.37
C VAL A 100 -7.18 -21.40 -8.58
N SER A 101 -5.89 -21.42 -8.94
CA SER A 101 -5.17 -22.69 -9.08
C SER A 101 -5.14 -23.42 -7.74
N SER A 102 -5.43 -24.73 -7.74
CA SER A 102 -5.29 -25.60 -6.57
C SER A 102 -3.82 -25.80 -6.16
N ASP A 103 -2.89 -25.55 -7.09
CA ASP A 103 -1.45 -25.60 -6.83
C ASP A 103 -0.79 -24.30 -7.29
N GLN A 104 -0.41 -23.46 -6.34
CA GLN A 104 0.27 -22.18 -6.59
C GLN A 104 1.76 -22.26 -6.25
N THR A 105 2.33 -23.45 -6.10
CA THR A 105 3.75 -23.63 -5.70
C THR A 105 4.74 -23.05 -6.72
N GLN A 106 4.33 -22.90 -7.99
CA GLN A 106 5.14 -22.30 -9.06
C GLN A 106 4.90 -20.79 -9.24
N GLY A 107 4.12 -20.17 -8.35
CA GLY A 107 3.77 -18.75 -8.41
C GLY A 107 2.27 -18.50 -8.41
N ASN A 108 1.90 -17.29 -7.99
CA ASN A 108 0.49 -16.90 -7.82
C ASN A 108 -0.11 -16.23 -9.07
N GLY A 109 0.70 -15.82 -10.05
CA GLY A 109 0.27 -15.02 -11.21
C GLY A 109 -0.97 -15.55 -11.95
N PRO A 110 -1.07 -16.85 -12.27
CA PRO A 110 -2.26 -17.41 -12.91
C PRO A 110 -3.55 -17.32 -12.09
N SER A 111 -3.46 -17.09 -10.77
CA SER A 111 -4.62 -16.93 -9.87
C SER A 111 -4.91 -15.46 -9.53
N ASP A 112 -4.04 -14.53 -9.94
CA ASP A 112 -4.15 -13.11 -9.63
C ASP A 112 -4.98 -12.36 -10.67
N LEU A 113 -6.31 -12.52 -10.58
CA LEU A 113 -7.25 -11.85 -11.47
C LEU A 113 -7.32 -10.35 -11.14
N LEU A 114 -7.05 -9.53 -12.16
CA LEU A 114 -7.30 -8.10 -12.16
C LEU A 114 -8.52 -7.78 -13.03
N ALA A 115 -9.33 -6.83 -12.61
CA ALA A 115 -10.46 -6.30 -13.38
C ALA A 115 -10.47 -4.76 -13.37
N ALA A 116 -10.91 -4.16 -14.48
CA ALA A 116 -11.04 -2.73 -14.64
C ALA A 116 -12.32 -2.38 -15.41
N VAL A 117 -12.97 -1.29 -15.02
CA VAL A 117 -14.11 -0.71 -15.73
C VAL A 117 -13.94 0.80 -15.83
N LYS A 118 -14.32 1.37 -16.98
CA LYS A 118 -14.40 2.82 -17.18
C LYS A 118 -15.62 3.16 -18.01
N THR A 119 -16.47 4.02 -17.48
CA THR A 119 -17.68 4.48 -18.16
C THR A 119 -17.43 5.81 -18.86
N ASP A 120 -18.40 6.22 -19.69
CA ASP A 120 -18.45 7.53 -20.34
C ASP A 120 -17.22 7.85 -21.20
N VAL A 121 -16.59 6.85 -21.80
CA VAL A 121 -15.39 7.02 -22.63
C VAL A 121 -15.79 7.38 -24.06
N THR A 122 -15.29 8.50 -24.56
CA THR A 122 -15.41 8.91 -25.96
C THR A 122 -14.12 8.59 -26.74
N PRO A 123 -14.20 8.42 -28.07
CA PRO A 123 -13.02 8.31 -28.92
C PRO A 123 -11.98 9.40 -28.67
N VAL A 124 -10.72 8.99 -28.48
CA VAL A 124 -9.62 9.90 -28.11
C VAL A 124 -8.29 9.39 -28.65
N SER A 125 -7.38 10.31 -28.99
CA SER A 125 -6.02 10.00 -29.49
C SER A 125 -5.04 9.61 -28.37
N ALA A 126 -5.22 10.17 -27.17
CA ALA A 126 -4.44 9.86 -25.99
C ALA A 126 -4.84 8.50 -25.40
N PRO A 127 -3.92 7.76 -24.74
CA PRO A 127 -4.26 6.56 -24.01
C PRO A 127 -5.34 6.80 -22.95
N VAL A 128 -6.32 5.90 -22.89
CA VAL A 128 -7.38 5.93 -21.89
C VAL A 128 -6.84 5.35 -20.59
N GLY A 129 -6.71 6.19 -19.56
CA GLY A 129 -6.32 5.72 -18.21
C GLY A 129 -7.40 4.81 -17.61
N MET A 130 -7.05 3.58 -17.22
CA MET A 130 -7.96 2.63 -16.55
C MET A 130 -7.33 2.12 -15.26
N ILE A 131 -8.13 2.04 -14.19
CA ILE A 131 -7.70 1.53 -12.89
C ILE A 131 -8.03 0.04 -12.81
N PHE A 132 -7.02 -0.80 -12.64
CA PHE A 132 -7.13 -2.24 -12.41
C PHE A 132 -7.14 -2.54 -10.91
N TYR A 133 -8.05 -3.43 -10.52
CA TYR A 133 -8.25 -3.90 -9.16
C TYR A 133 -7.98 -5.39 -9.09
N HIS A 134 -7.22 -5.82 -8.09
CA HIS A 134 -7.21 -7.22 -7.68
C HIS A 134 -8.62 -7.57 -7.19
N VAL A 135 -9.21 -8.63 -7.72
CA VAL A 135 -10.54 -9.06 -7.30
C VAL A 135 -10.50 -10.30 -6.41
N MET A 136 -9.35 -10.96 -6.30
CA MET A 136 -9.10 -12.05 -5.36
C MET A 136 -8.52 -11.54 -4.03
N SER A 137 -8.44 -12.41 -3.02
CA SER A 137 -7.78 -12.12 -1.73
C SER A 137 -6.39 -12.75 -1.68
N GLN A 138 -5.41 -12.06 -1.12
CA GLN A 138 -4.07 -12.61 -0.87
C GLN A 138 -3.88 -12.91 0.61
N LEU A 139 -3.37 -14.10 0.94
CA LEU A 139 -2.89 -14.43 2.27
C LEU A 139 -1.38 -14.66 2.23
N THR A 140 -0.64 -13.92 3.04
CA THR A 140 0.78 -14.14 3.34
C THR A 140 0.88 -14.92 4.65
N ILE A 141 1.58 -16.04 4.65
CA ILE A 141 1.75 -16.89 5.83
C ILE A 141 3.22 -16.83 6.24
N VAL A 142 3.48 -16.26 7.41
CA VAL A 142 4.81 -16.15 8.03
C VAL A 142 4.98 -17.29 9.01
N VAL A 143 5.92 -18.18 8.72
CA VAL A 143 6.17 -19.39 9.49
C VAL A 143 7.36 -19.16 10.43
N SER A 144 7.11 -19.29 11.72
CA SER A 144 8.13 -19.38 12.77
C SER A 144 8.29 -20.85 13.16
N ASN A 145 9.37 -21.50 12.73
CA ASN A 145 9.58 -22.92 13.01
C ASN A 145 10.50 -23.12 14.23
N SER A 146 9.94 -23.69 15.29
CA SER A 146 10.65 -24.13 16.51
C SER A 146 10.65 -25.66 16.66
N SER A 147 10.29 -26.40 15.61
CA SER A 147 10.39 -27.86 15.57
C SER A 147 11.78 -28.33 15.12
N SER A 148 12.06 -29.63 15.28
CA SER A 148 13.29 -30.26 14.76
C SER A 148 13.22 -30.61 13.28
N ALA A 149 12.04 -30.50 12.65
CA ALA A 149 11.81 -30.87 11.26
C ALA A 149 11.74 -29.62 10.36
N VAL A 150 12.18 -29.74 9.12
CA VAL A 150 12.18 -28.64 8.15
C VAL A 150 10.80 -28.52 7.53
N VAL A 151 10.26 -27.31 7.43
CA VAL A 151 9.00 -27.06 6.71
C VAL A 151 9.24 -27.21 5.22
N THR A 152 8.44 -28.06 4.57
CA THR A 152 8.54 -28.39 3.13
C THR A 152 7.37 -27.87 2.32
N GLY A 153 6.29 -27.42 2.97
CA GLY A 153 5.16 -26.81 2.28
C GLY A 153 4.05 -26.32 3.20
N VAL A 154 3.21 -25.45 2.65
CA VAL A 154 2.01 -24.92 3.30
C VAL A 154 0.84 -24.99 2.33
N SER A 155 -0.33 -25.39 2.82
CA SER A 155 -1.59 -25.36 2.10
C SER A 155 -2.71 -24.73 2.94
N VAL A 156 -3.70 -24.18 2.24
CA VAL A 156 -4.88 -23.55 2.84
C VAL A 156 -6.13 -24.25 2.31
N GLY A 157 -6.99 -24.72 3.22
CA GLY A 157 -8.25 -25.40 2.91
C GLY A 157 -9.43 -24.83 3.67
N GLY A 158 -10.61 -25.42 3.46
CA GLY A 158 -11.87 -24.97 4.05
C GLY A 158 -12.58 -23.84 3.28
N LEU A 159 -11.99 -23.40 2.17
CA LEU A 159 -12.46 -22.28 1.35
C LEU A 159 -12.90 -22.76 -0.03
N VAL A 160 -13.93 -22.11 -0.58
CA VAL A 160 -14.37 -22.31 -1.96
C VAL A 160 -13.33 -21.65 -2.90
N PRO A 161 -12.77 -22.36 -3.90
CA PRO A 161 -11.73 -21.81 -4.77
C PRO A 161 -12.27 -21.00 -5.96
N THR A 162 -13.57 -21.09 -6.25
CA THR A 162 -14.22 -20.41 -7.37
C THR A 162 -14.94 -19.16 -6.89
N ALA A 163 -14.77 -18.04 -7.59
CA ALA A 163 -15.44 -16.78 -7.33
C ALA A 163 -16.30 -16.33 -8.52
N GLU A 164 -17.40 -15.64 -8.23
CA GLU A 164 -18.18 -14.86 -9.19
C GLU A 164 -17.63 -13.42 -9.23
N ILE A 165 -17.57 -12.82 -10.42
CA ILE A 165 -16.93 -11.51 -10.64
C ILE A 165 -17.98 -10.44 -10.96
N ASP A 166 -17.99 -9.35 -10.18
CA ASP A 166 -18.77 -8.15 -10.48
C ASP A 166 -17.89 -7.10 -11.18
N TYR A 167 -18.18 -6.85 -12.45
CA TYR A 167 -17.46 -5.84 -13.25
C TYR A 167 -18.07 -4.43 -13.17
N SER A 168 -19.27 -4.28 -12.59
CA SER A 168 -19.87 -2.95 -12.35
C SER A 168 -19.10 -2.22 -11.25
N MET A 169 -18.62 -2.99 -10.27
CA MET A 169 -17.70 -2.58 -9.22
C MET A 169 -16.64 -3.68 -9.08
N PRO A 170 -15.48 -3.59 -9.75
CA PRO A 170 -14.48 -4.66 -9.84
C PRO A 170 -14.19 -5.35 -8.50
N LYS A 171 -14.93 -6.44 -8.24
CA LYS A 171 -14.90 -7.22 -7.00
C LYS A 171 -15.26 -8.67 -7.28
N ALA A 172 -14.91 -9.58 -6.38
CA ALA A 172 -15.34 -10.97 -6.44
C ALA A 172 -15.90 -11.46 -5.09
N ALA A 173 -16.68 -12.54 -5.16
CA ALA A 173 -17.15 -13.29 -4.00
C ALA A 173 -17.18 -14.77 -4.33
N ALA A 174 -16.96 -15.65 -3.34
CA ALA A 174 -17.02 -17.08 -3.53
C ALA A 174 -18.36 -17.54 -4.13
N LYS A 175 -18.28 -18.42 -5.12
CA LYS A 175 -19.43 -18.96 -5.83
C LYS A 175 -20.22 -19.91 -4.94
N SER A 176 -21.53 -19.66 -4.84
CA SER A 176 -22.43 -20.51 -4.07
C SER A 176 -22.57 -21.91 -4.69
N GLY A 177 -22.71 -22.93 -3.83
CA GLY A 177 -22.90 -24.33 -4.25
C GLY A 177 -21.64 -25.05 -4.74
N VAL A 178 -20.47 -24.39 -4.69
CA VAL A 178 -19.17 -25.03 -4.98
C VAL A 178 -18.56 -25.55 -3.68
N ALA A 179 -17.95 -26.74 -3.72
CA ALA A 179 -17.31 -27.33 -2.56
C ALA A 179 -15.99 -26.62 -2.21
N ALA A 180 -15.69 -26.56 -0.91
CA ALA A 180 -14.39 -26.13 -0.44
C ALA A 180 -13.28 -27.08 -0.90
N ALA A 181 -12.10 -26.54 -1.19
CA ALA A 181 -10.94 -27.29 -1.64
C ALA A 181 -9.66 -26.78 -0.95
N GLU A 182 -8.61 -27.59 -1.03
CA GLU A 182 -7.27 -27.20 -0.59
C GLU A 182 -6.51 -26.51 -1.73
N VAL A 183 -5.77 -25.47 -1.39
CA VAL A 183 -4.89 -24.71 -2.28
C VAL A 183 -3.48 -24.73 -1.70
N LYS A 184 -2.51 -25.23 -2.47
CA LYS A 184 -1.09 -25.20 -2.07
C LYS A 184 -0.49 -23.81 -2.31
N ALA A 185 0.20 -23.30 -1.30
CA ALA A 185 0.77 -21.95 -1.33
C ALA A 185 2.13 -21.91 -2.05
N CYS A 186 2.44 -20.75 -2.63
CA CYS A 186 3.74 -20.43 -3.20
C CYS A 186 4.74 -20.17 -2.06
N GLU A 187 5.90 -20.81 -2.09
CA GLU A 187 6.99 -20.46 -1.19
C GLU A 187 7.68 -19.18 -1.69
N VAL A 188 7.70 -18.14 -0.85
CA VAL A 188 8.34 -16.85 -1.14
C VAL A 188 9.71 -16.76 -0.47
N LYS A 189 9.81 -17.23 0.77
CA LYS A 189 11.07 -17.40 1.49
C LYS A 189 11.13 -18.85 1.98
N PRO A 190 12.19 -19.61 1.64
CA PRO A 190 12.31 -21.02 2.01
C PRO A 190 11.98 -21.28 3.48
N GLY A 191 10.98 -22.13 3.73
CA GLY A 191 10.53 -22.54 5.06
C GLY A 191 9.94 -21.45 5.96
N ALA A 192 9.86 -20.19 5.50
CA ALA A 192 9.61 -19.04 6.35
C ALA A 192 8.46 -18.14 5.88
N THR A 193 8.20 -18.05 4.59
CA THR A 193 7.10 -17.21 4.06
C THR A 193 6.45 -17.85 2.87
N TYR A 194 5.14 -18.01 2.94
CA TYR A 194 4.31 -18.55 1.87
C TYR A 194 3.24 -17.53 1.46
N ARG A 195 2.80 -17.60 0.21
CA ARG A 195 1.75 -16.73 -0.34
C ARG A 195 0.74 -17.53 -1.12
N VAL A 196 -0.54 -17.24 -0.91
CA VAL A 196 -1.64 -17.87 -1.63
C VAL A 196 -2.68 -16.84 -2.02
N ILE A 197 -3.26 -17.00 -3.21
CA ILE A 197 -4.42 -16.24 -3.70
C ILE A 197 -5.67 -17.10 -3.55
N LEU A 198 -6.71 -16.52 -2.97
CA LEU A 198 -7.94 -17.19 -2.55
C LEU A 198 -9.16 -16.40 -3.02
N ALA A 199 -10.28 -17.08 -3.23
CA ALA A 199 -11.54 -16.40 -3.50
C ALA A 199 -12.04 -15.65 -2.24
N PRO A 200 -12.54 -14.40 -2.37
CA PRO A 200 -13.07 -13.64 -1.24
C PRO A 200 -14.32 -14.30 -0.64
N GLN A 201 -14.34 -14.51 0.68
CA GLN A 201 -15.43 -15.16 1.41
C GLN A 201 -15.28 -15.02 2.92
N GLN A 202 -16.36 -15.32 3.66
CA GLN A 202 -16.31 -15.59 5.10
C GLN A 202 -16.51 -17.08 5.34
N ALA A 203 -15.49 -17.77 5.84
CA ALA A 203 -15.56 -19.21 6.07
C ALA A 203 -14.50 -19.68 7.07
N ALA A 204 -14.62 -20.94 7.51
CA ALA A 204 -13.56 -21.58 8.29
C ALA A 204 -12.32 -21.77 7.42
N LEU A 205 -11.16 -21.35 7.92
CA LEU A 205 -9.89 -21.39 7.19
C LEU A 205 -8.96 -22.37 7.89
N THR A 206 -8.54 -23.39 7.16
CA THR A 206 -7.62 -24.42 7.65
C THR A 206 -6.24 -24.23 7.04
N VAL A 207 -5.21 -24.13 7.87
CA VAL A 207 -3.82 -24.12 7.42
C VAL A 207 -3.17 -25.45 7.76
N THR A 208 -2.51 -26.04 6.78
CA THR A 208 -1.73 -27.27 6.93
C THR A 208 -0.28 -26.98 6.58
N VAL A 209 0.63 -27.33 7.49
CA VAL A 209 2.09 -27.24 7.32
C VAL A 209 2.64 -28.64 7.23
N THR A 210 3.42 -28.93 6.19
CA THR A 210 4.09 -30.21 5.98
C THR A 210 5.58 -30.09 6.27
N THR A 211 6.16 -31.11 6.90
CA THR A 211 7.57 -31.16 7.29
C THR A 211 8.32 -32.31 6.59
N ASP A 212 9.65 -32.25 6.58
CA ASP A 212 10.54 -33.21 5.90
C ASP A 212 10.58 -34.61 6.53
N ASP A 213 10.16 -34.73 7.79
CA ASP A 213 9.91 -36.01 8.47
C ASP A 213 8.62 -36.71 8.00
N GLY A 214 7.90 -36.12 7.04
CA GLY A 214 6.67 -36.65 6.46
C GLY A 214 5.42 -36.39 7.30
N ARG A 215 5.51 -35.59 8.36
CA ARG A 215 4.35 -35.18 9.15
C ARG A 215 3.68 -33.94 8.54
N SER A 216 2.40 -33.80 8.84
CA SER A 216 1.64 -32.58 8.57
C SER A 216 0.91 -32.16 9.83
N HIS A 217 1.00 -30.87 10.16
CA HIS A 217 0.30 -30.26 11.27
C HIS A 217 -0.78 -29.32 10.72
N THR A 218 -1.97 -29.34 11.32
CA THR A 218 -3.13 -28.61 10.81
C THR A 218 -3.81 -27.82 11.92
N LYS A 219 -4.30 -26.63 11.58
CA LYS A 219 -5.07 -25.79 12.49
C LYS A 219 -6.13 -25.02 11.71
N THR A 220 -7.31 -24.92 12.30
CA THR A 220 -8.47 -24.28 11.68
C THR A 220 -8.89 -23.06 12.49
N LEU A 221 -9.03 -21.93 11.82
CA LEU A 221 -9.78 -20.78 12.30
C LEU A 221 -11.27 -21.04 12.04
N SER A 222 -12.10 -20.86 13.07
CA SER A 222 -13.55 -21.08 12.96
C SER A 222 -14.22 -20.13 11.96
N SER A 223 -13.66 -18.95 11.77
CA SER A 223 -14.08 -17.97 10.77
C SER A 223 -12.91 -17.08 10.37
N ALA A 224 -12.77 -16.83 9.07
CA ALA A 224 -11.87 -15.85 8.49
C ALA A 224 -12.64 -15.06 7.42
N GLN A 225 -12.58 -13.73 7.50
CA GLN A 225 -13.14 -12.82 6.51
C GLN A 225 -12.06 -12.46 5.49
N LEU A 226 -12.20 -12.94 4.26
CA LEU A 226 -11.34 -12.58 3.12
C LEU A 226 -12.12 -11.70 2.17
N GLU A 227 -11.68 -10.46 2.00
CA GLU A 227 -12.33 -9.48 1.14
C GLU A 227 -11.63 -9.31 -0.20
N SER A 228 -12.41 -8.94 -1.21
CA SER A 228 -11.95 -8.73 -2.56
C SER A 228 -10.85 -7.66 -2.62
N GLY A 229 -9.72 -8.00 -3.22
CA GLY A 229 -8.60 -7.09 -3.40
C GLY A 229 -7.82 -6.77 -2.12
N ARG A 230 -8.05 -7.54 -1.03
CA ARG A 230 -7.33 -7.36 0.24
C ARG A 230 -6.19 -8.35 0.40
N ARG A 231 -5.19 -7.93 1.18
CA ARG A 231 -4.06 -8.74 1.61
C ARG A 231 -4.12 -8.92 3.12
N TYR A 232 -3.86 -10.13 3.57
CA TYR A 232 -3.82 -10.53 4.97
C TYR A 232 -2.49 -11.17 5.28
N ASP A 233 -2.00 -10.96 6.50
CA ASP A 233 -0.83 -11.65 7.02
C ASP A 233 -1.26 -12.60 8.15
N MET A 234 -0.71 -13.81 8.14
CA MET A 234 -0.94 -14.83 9.16
C MET A 234 0.38 -15.30 9.72
N SER A 235 0.47 -15.34 11.04
CA SER A 235 1.62 -15.92 11.72
C SER A 235 1.32 -17.36 12.13
N VAL A 236 2.25 -18.27 11.80
CA VAL A 236 2.16 -19.69 12.11
C VAL A 236 3.40 -20.09 12.88
N LEU A 237 3.23 -20.50 14.13
CA LEU A 237 4.28 -21.10 14.95
C LEU A 237 4.20 -22.62 14.82
N VAL A 238 5.30 -23.24 14.39
CA VAL A 238 5.43 -24.70 14.28
C VAL A 238 6.27 -25.22 15.43
N THR A 239 5.76 -26.20 16.16
CA THR A 239 6.47 -26.92 17.24
C THR A 239 6.55 -28.40 16.91
N ASN A 240 7.26 -29.19 17.74
CA ASN A 240 7.33 -30.65 17.55
C ASN A 240 5.99 -31.37 17.75
N GLU A 241 5.05 -30.77 18.48
CA GLU A 241 3.80 -31.42 18.90
C GLU A 241 2.58 -30.86 18.14
N GLU A 242 2.54 -29.54 17.94
CA GLU A 242 1.42 -28.85 17.32
C GLU A 242 1.85 -27.61 16.51
N ILE A 243 0.91 -27.07 15.72
CA ILE A 243 1.02 -25.72 15.18
C ILE A 243 0.06 -24.77 15.90
N GLN A 244 0.54 -23.57 16.16
CA GLN A 244 -0.26 -22.45 16.64
C GLN A 244 -0.38 -21.43 15.52
N ILE A 245 -1.60 -20.91 15.33
CA ILE A 245 -1.86 -19.90 14.31
C ILE A 245 -2.43 -18.66 14.98
N SER A 246 -1.93 -17.51 14.60
CA SER A 246 -2.55 -16.23 14.87
C SER A 246 -2.75 -15.51 13.54
N LEU A 247 -3.99 -15.16 13.25
CA LEU A 247 -4.30 -14.23 12.18
C LEU A 247 -4.21 -12.84 12.80
N SER A 248 -3.23 -12.05 12.39
CA SER A 248 -3.20 -10.62 12.72
C SER A 248 -3.70 -9.86 11.50
N GLY A 249 -4.78 -9.11 11.65
CA GLY A 249 -5.29 -8.30 10.56
C GLY A 249 -6.18 -7.18 11.06
N ASP A 250 -5.64 -5.95 11.10
CA ASP A 250 -6.44 -4.78 10.77
C ASP A 250 -6.14 -4.42 9.30
N ILE A 251 -7.12 -4.76 8.45
CA ILE A 251 -7.69 -3.92 7.38
C ILE A 251 -6.67 -3.03 6.66
N GLY A 252 -5.97 -3.63 5.70
CA GLY A 252 -5.34 -2.91 4.61
C GLY A 252 -6.37 -2.47 3.59
N ASP A 253 -7.29 -1.59 3.98
CA ASP A 253 -8.36 -1.15 3.11
C ASP A 253 -8.14 0.27 2.60
N TRP A 254 -8.03 0.41 1.28
CA TRP A 254 -8.38 1.67 0.63
C TRP A 254 -9.91 1.90 0.73
N GLU A 255 -10.24 2.71 1.74
CA GLU A 255 -11.39 3.60 1.99
C GLU A 255 -12.71 3.10 2.59
N ASP A 256 -13.20 3.95 3.49
CA ASP A 256 -14.23 3.81 4.52
C ASP A 256 -15.57 3.26 4.03
N GLY A 257 -15.98 2.16 4.65
CA GLY A 257 -17.35 1.69 4.75
C GLY A 257 -17.64 1.41 6.21
N GLY A 258 -18.68 2.05 6.74
CA GLY A 258 -19.00 2.06 8.16
C GLY A 258 -19.27 0.71 8.80
N SER A 259 -19.39 0.79 10.13
CA SER A 259 -19.67 -0.28 11.09
C SER A 259 -20.72 -1.29 10.59
N LEU A 260 -20.44 -2.56 10.87
CA LEU A 260 -21.41 -3.63 10.93
C LEU A 260 -21.40 -4.23 12.34
N ASP A 261 -21.84 -3.45 13.32
CA ASP A 261 -22.30 -3.98 14.60
C ASP A 261 -23.71 -3.47 14.92
N GLY A 262 -24.67 -3.99 14.14
CA GLY A 262 -26.05 -4.04 14.60
C GLY A 262 -26.20 -5.07 15.72
N SER A 263 -25.70 -4.78 16.92
CA SER A 263 -26.28 -5.20 18.21
C SER A 263 -25.46 -4.65 19.37
N GLY A 264 -26.10 -3.78 20.16
CA GLY A 264 -25.44 -3.04 21.22
C GLY A 264 -25.01 -3.86 22.44
N GLY A 265 -24.13 -3.21 23.20
CA GLY A 265 -23.94 -3.43 24.63
C GLY A 265 -22.83 -4.41 24.99
N GLY A 266 -21.65 -3.88 25.31
CA GLY A 266 -20.60 -4.62 25.99
C GLY A 266 -19.24 -3.94 25.86
N ASP A 267 -18.98 -3.02 26.77
CA ASP A 267 -17.66 -2.47 27.13
C ASP A 267 -16.66 -3.60 27.42
N ASP A 268 -15.51 -3.62 26.73
CA ASP A 268 -14.18 -4.07 27.21
C ASP A 268 -13.16 -3.94 26.04
N GLY A 269 -12.18 -3.04 26.20
CA GLY A 269 -11.46 -2.37 25.12
C GLY A 269 -10.20 -3.01 24.53
N ASP A 270 -9.91 -2.60 23.30
CA ASP A 270 -8.60 -2.62 22.63
C ASP A 270 -8.58 -1.48 21.56
N ASP A 271 -8.04 -0.31 21.95
CA ASP A 271 -8.08 0.95 21.19
C ASP A 271 -6.95 1.04 20.12
N SER A 272 -7.11 0.32 19.01
CA SER A 272 -6.27 0.47 17.82
C SER A 272 -6.83 1.58 16.90
N GLN A 273 -6.57 2.86 17.21
CA GLN A 273 -6.95 3.98 16.34
C GLN A 273 -5.89 4.17 15.23
N THR A 274 -6.28 4.31 13.96
CA THR A 274 -5.35 4.58 12.83
C THR A 274 -5.61 5.95 12.18
N LEU A 275 -4.59 6.52 11.54
CA LEU A 275 -4.60 7.82 10.86
C LEU A 275 -4.02 7.71 9.45
N SER A 276 -4.80 8.08 8.43
CA SER A 276 -4.33 8.17 7.04
C SER A 276 -3.84 9.58 6.71
N TYR A 277 -2.58 9.73 6.28
CA TYR A 277 -2.00 11.01 5.92
C TYR A 277 -0.89 10.87 4.88
N GLY A 278 -0.89 11.73 3.85
CA GLY A 278 0.19 11.74 2.86
C GLY A 278 0.34 10.44 2.05
N GLY A 279 -0.76 9.69 1.86
CA GLY A 279 -0.76 8.39 1.17
C GLY A 279 -0.30 7.20 2.03
N VAL A 280 0.00 7.44 3.31
CA VAL A 280 0.49 6.46 4.29
C VAL A 280 -0.50 6.34 5.44
N THR A 281 -0.74 5.11 5.93
CA THR A 281 -1.46 4.89 7.19
C THR A 281 -0.46 4.83 8.33
N TYR A 282 -0.75 5.54 9.41
CA TYR A 282 -0.01 5.54 10.67
C TYR A 282 -0.92 4.96 11.74
N ARG A 283 -0.37 4.11 12.61
CA ARG A 283 -1.04 3.79 13.86
C ARG A 283 -1.03 5.01 14.77
N THR A 284 -2.05 5.13 15.60
CA THR A 284 -2.10 6.10 16.68
C THR A 284 -2.19 5.36 18.00
N THR A 285 -1.72 6.00 19.06
CA THR A 285 -1.75 5.44 20.40
C THR A 285 -2.11 6.54 21.39
N THR A 286 -2.87 6.19 22.40
CA THR A 286 -3.23 7.11 23.48
C THR A 286 -2.21 6.96 24.60
N VAL A 287 -1.51 8.05 24.92
CA VAL A 287 -0.57 8.12 26.04
C VAL A 287 -1.08 9.17 27.01
N GLY A 288 -1.59 8.71 28.16
CA GLY A 288 -2.31 9.57 29.08
C GLY A 288 -3.63 10.04 28.46
N GLU A 289 -3.80 11.37 28.36
CA GLU A 289 -4.99 12.00 27.74
C GLU A 289 -4.75 12.42 26.28
N THR A 290 -3.54 12.20 25.77
CA THR A 290 -3.10 12.71 24.48
C THR A 290 -2.98 11.57 23.47
N VAL A 291 -3.50 11.80 22.26
CA VAL A 291 -3.38 10.84 21.14
C VAL A 291 -2.16 11.21 20.30
N TRP A 292 -1.29 10.24 20.06
CA TRP A 292 -0.03 10.38 19.34
C TRP A 292 -0.02 9.51 18.10
N MET A 293 0.73 9.92 17.06
CA MET A 293 1.19 8.95 16.08
C MET A 293 2.09 7.93 16.78
N ALA A 294 1.86 6.64 16.57
CA ALA A 294 2.71 5.58 17.12
C ALA A 294 4.00 5.40 16.32
N GLU A 295 4.05 5.97 15.11
CA GLU A 295 5.16 5.86 14.17
C GLU A 295 5.69 7.25 13.80
N ASN A 296 6.94 7.31 13.33
CA ASN A 296 7.51 8.54 12.81
C ASN A 296 6.89 8.88 11.44
N LEU A 297 6.69 10.17 11.19
CA LEU A 297 6.11 10.70 9.97
C LEU A 297 6.96 10.33 8.75
N ARG A 298 6.28 9.96 7.66
CA ARG A 298 6.87 9.58 6.36
C ARG A 298 6.39 10.46 5.21
N TYR A 299 5.64 11.51 5.52
CA TYR A 299 5.05 12.40 4.52
C TYR A 299 6.10 13.24 3.80
N VAL A 300 6.11 13.21 2.48
CA VAL A 300 6.96 14.06 1.63
C VAL A 300 6.03 15.01 0.85
N PRO A 301 5.89 16.27 1.28
CA PRO A 301 4.96 17.21 0.63
C PRO A 301 5.40 17.63 -0.79
N ASP A 302 6.71 17.64 -1.04
CA ASP A 302 7.31 17.97 -2.34
C ASP A 302 8.64 17.21 -2.48
N GLU A 303 8.79 16.42 -3.55
CA GLU A 303 10.01 15.66 -3.84
C GLU A 303 11.23 16.58 -4.06
N ALA A 304 11.02 17.84 -4.45
CA ALA A 304 12.09 18.82 -4.62
C ALA A 304 12.83 19.16 -3.30
N LEU A 305 12.22 18.81 -2.16
CA LEU A 305 12.81 18.97 -0.82
C LEU A 305 13.71 17.81 -0.40
N LEU A 306 13.67 16.68 -1.12
CA LEU A 306 14.59 15.57 -0.87
C LEU A 306 16.04 16.07 -1.00
N THR A 307 16.88 15.68 -0.06
CA THR A 307 18.28 16.09 0.11
C THR A 307 18.53 17.56 0.49
N LYS A 308 17.48 18.40 0.55
CA LYS A 308 17.59 19.84 0.88
C LYS A 308 16.93 20.22 2.20
N GLY A 309 15.86 19.51 2.56
CA GLY A 309 15.10 19.70 3.80
C GLY A 309 14.42 18.42 4.30
N ILE A 310 14.42 17.36 3.49
CA ILE A 310 13.92 16.03 3.83
C ILE A 310 15.00 15.01 3.45
N TRP A 311 15.29 14.05 4.34
CA TRP A 311 16.30 13.03 4.12
C TRP A 311 15.79 11.66 4.54
N TYR A 312 16.27 10.63 3.83
CA TYR A 312 16.10 9.25 4.23
C TYR A 312 16.99 8.94 5.46
N PRO A 313 16.49 8.18 6.45
CA PRO A 313 17.29 7.78 7.60
C PRO A 313 18.50 6.96 7.14
N ASP A 314 19.68 7.28 7.67
CA ASP A 314 20.98 6.71 7.25
C ASP A 314 21.28 6.78 5.74
N GLY A 315 20.54 7.60 4.98
CA GLY A 315 20.60 7.63 3.52
C GLY A 315 20.06 6.36 2.86
N ASN A 316 19.29 5.55 3.58
CA ASN A 316 18.71 4.31 3.09
C ASN A 316 17.30 4.55 2.55
N GLU A 317 17.15 4.40 1.24
CA GLU A 317 15.90 4.64 0.50
C GLU A 317 14.98 3.40 0.47
N ASP A 318 15.38 2.29 1.10
CA ASP A 318 14.56 1.08 1.19
C ASP A 318 13.21 1.37 1.88
N ALA A 319 12.12 0.95 1.23
CA ALA A 319 10.77 1.30 1.67
C ALA A 319 10.41 0.69 3.04
N GLU A 320 10.90 -0.50 3.36
CA GLU A 320 10.68 -1.12 4.67
C GLU A 320 11.48 -0.42 5.75
N TYR A 321 12.71 -0.02 5.43
CA TYR A 321 13.55 0.76 6.33
C TYR A 321 12.93 2.13 6.64
N VAL A 322 12.42 2.84 5.63
CA VAL A 322 11.69 4.11 5.79
C VAL A 322 10.38 3.91 6.54
N ARG A 323 9.67 2.80 6.31
CA ARG A 323 8.45 2.45 7.04
C ARG A 323 8.73 2.35 8.54
N GLU A 324 9.81 1.68 8.91
CA GLU A 324 10.21 1.48 10.31
C GLU A 324 10.69 2.80 10.96
N HIS A 325 11.56 3.55 10.27
CA HIS A 325 12.32 4.65 10.86
C HIS A 325 11.69 6.04 10.68
N GLY A 326 10.82 6.22 9.68
CA GLY A 326 10.30 7.52 9.28
C GLY A 326 11.27 8.32 8.40
N MET A 327 10.86 9.52 8.00
CA MET A 327 11.72 10.48 7.30
C MET A 327 12.33 11.48 8.28
N LEU A 328 13.45 12.09 7.88
CA LEU A 328 14.11 13.15 8.64
C LEU A 328 13.79 14.51 8.03
N TYR A 329 13.30 15.45 8.83
CA TYR A 329 12.83 16.76 8.39
C TYR A 329 13.68 17.87 9.01
N SER A 330 14.05 18.88 8.21
CA SER A 330 14.58 20.13 8.75
C SER A 330 13.47 20.89 9.49
N PHE A 331 13.86 21.78 10.41
CA PHE A 331 12.90 22.54 11.20
C PHE A 331 11.97 23.38 10.33
N THR A 332 12.51 24.04 9.31
CA THR A 332 11.73 24.86 8.37
C THR A 332 10.69 24.04 7.61
N VAL A 333 11.05 22.83 7.16
CA VAL A 333 10.13 21.95 6.46
C VAL A 333 9.05 21.44 7.39
N ALA A 334 9.42 20.97 8.59
CA ALA A 334 8.47 20.42 9.54
C ALA A 334 7.38 21.42 9.95
N LEU A 335 7.75 22.70 10.13
CA LEU A 335 6.79 23.76 10.43
C LEU A 335 6.01 24.27 9.19
N GLY A 336 6.28 23.76 7.99
CA GLY A 336 5.61 24.20 6.76
C GLY A 336 5.80 25.69 6.47
N GLY A 337 6.91 26.28 6.92
CA GLY A 337 7.17 27.72 6.81
C GLY A 337 6.45 28.60 7.85
N ALA A 338 5.66 28.02 8.75
CA ALA A 338 5.05 28.76 9.86
C ALA A 338 6.11 29.21 10.88
N GLN A 339 5.88 30.35 11.52
CA GLN A 339 6.64 30.78 12.69
C GLN A 339 6.00 30.19 13.93
N ALA A 340 6.77 29.47 14.74
CA ALA A 340 6.28 28.98 16.02
C ALA A 340 5.99 30.18 16.93
N VAL A 341 4.73 30.34 17.32
CA VAL A 341 4.31 31.30 18.34
C VAL A 341 4.18 30.51 19.65
N SER A 342 4.78 31.02 20.73
CA SER A 342 4.76 30.34 22.03
C SER A 342 3.33 30.04 22.47
N GLY A 343 3.02 28.76 22.72
CA GLY A 343 1.74 28.29 23.27
C GLY A 343 0.61 28.05 22.25
N ALA A 344 0.84 28.18 20.94
CA ALA A 344 -0.18 27.93 19.92
C ALA A 344 0.20 26.74 19.03
N PRO A 345 -0.64 25.69 18.92
CA PRO A 345 -0.35 24.51 18.10
C PRO A 345 0.06 24.90 16.67
N VAL A 346 1.23 24.44 16.24
CA VAL A 346 1.71 24.63 14.88
C VAL A 346 1.48 23.34 14.10
N ARG A 347 0.49 23.35 13.19
CA ARG A 347 0.21 22.18 12.34
C ARG A 347 1.44 21.74 11.55
N GLY A 348 2.10 22.69 10.89
CA GLY A 348 3.21 22.39 9.98
C GLY A 348 2.83 21.34 8.92
N ILE A 349 3.68 20.32 8.76
CA ILE A 349 3.44 19.17 7.88
C ILE A 349 2.70 18.02 8.57
N CYS A 350 2.12 18.25 9.76
CA CYS A 350 1.22 17.28 10.36
C CYS A 350 -0.16 17.30 9.69
N PRO A 351 -0.95 16.22 9.84
CA PRO A 351 -2.33 16.17 9.36
C PRO A 351 -3.22 17.26 9.97
N GLU A 352 -4.38 17.49 9.35
CA GLU A 352 -5.41 18.35 9.93
C GLU A 352 -5.92 17.78 11.26
N GLY A 353 -6.01 18.62 12.29
CA GLY A 353 -6.33 18.21 13.67
C GLY A 353 -5.13 17.63 14.44
N TRP A 354 -3.92 17.79 13.91
CA TRP A 354 -2.66 17.38 14.53
C TRP A 354 -1.62 18.49 14.44
N HIS A 355 -0.66 18.52 15.37
CA HIS A 355 0.42 19.49 15.37
C HIS A 355 1.80 18.86 15.57
N VAL A 356 2.82 19.66 15.23
CA VAL A 356 4.22 19.38 15.61
C VAL A 356 4.31 19.58 17.12
N PRO A 357 4.72 18.56 17.89
CA PRO A 357 4.67 18.61 19.34
C PRO A 357 5.61 19.67 19.92
N TYR A 358 5.31 20.16 21.11
CA TYR A 358 6.25 20.92 21.92
C TYR A 358 7.13 20.00 22.77
N ILE A 359 8.22 20.56 23.31
CA ILE A 359 9.23 19.76 24.00
C ILE A 359 8.71 19.14 25.30
N ASP A 360 7.78 19.82 25.97
CA ASP A 360 7.07 19.35 27.16
C ASP A 360 6.10 18.19 26.85
N GLU A 361 5.41 18.24 25.70
CA GLU A 361 4.59 17.13 25.22
C GLU A 361 5.45 15.88 24.91
N LEU A 362 6.60 16.07 24.26
CA LEU A 362 7.55 14.98 24.00
C LEU A 362 8.14 14.41 25.29
N GLN A 363 8.42 15.26 26.29
CA GLN A 363 8.88 14.81 27.60
C GLN A 363 7.80 14.02 28.33
N THR A 364 6.53 14.40 28.19
CA THR A 364 5.38 13.67 28.74
C THR A 364 5.24 12.31 28.06
N LEU A 365 5.35 12.26 26.73
CA LEU A 365 5.34 11.03 25.94
C LEU A 365 6.46 10.06 26.37
N ALA A 366 7.66 10.59 26.66
CA ALA A 366 8.82 9.81 27.06
C ALA A 366 8.70 9.11 28.43
N VAL A 367 7.73 9.51 29.26
CA VAL A 367 7.49 8.91 30.58
C VAL A 367 6.46 7.76 30.51
N GLY A 368 5.73 7.62 29.41
CA GLY A 368 4.71 6.57 29.23
C GLY A 368 5.30 5.15 29.08
N PRO A 369 4.57 4.10 29.51
CA PRO A 369 5.07 2.71 29.52
C PRO A 369 5.32 2.10 28.13
N ASP A 370 4.83 2.71 27.04
CA ASP A 370 4.88 2.17 25.67
C ASP A 370 5.34 3.23 24.64
N CYS A 371 6.35 4.05 24.95
CA CYS A 371 6.72 5.18 24.09
C CYS A 371 7.25 4.78 22.68
N GLY A 372 7.66 3.52 22.48
CA GLY A 372 7.90 2.94 21.15
C GLY A 372 8.78 3.80 20.24
N PHE A 373 9.84 4.41 20.79
CA PHE A 373 10.67 5.33 20.03
C PHE A 373 11.54 4.59 19.02
N THR A 374 11.38 4.92 17.74
CA THR A 374 12.28 4.42 16.70
C THR A 374 13.52 5.30 16.60
N LEU A 375 14.70 4.66 16.62
CA LEU A 375 15.98 5.32 16.47
C LEU A 375 16.23 5.66 14.98
N ALA A 376 15.79 6.83 14.52
CA ALA A 376 15.93 7.22 13.10
C ALA A 376 17.27 7.89 12.74
N GLY A 377 18.15 8.12 13.72
CA GLY A 377 19.34 8.93 13.51
C GLY A 377 19.02 10.41 13.30
N MET A 378 19.94 11.12 12.64
CA MET A 378 19.78 12.54 12.27
C MET A 378 20.63 12.86 11.04
N TRP A 379 20.15 13.78 10.21
CA TRP A 379 20.97 14.46 9.22
C TRP A 379 21.65 15.68 9.86
N ASN A 380 22.99 15.69 9.92
CA ASN A 380 23.75 16.83 10.42
C ASN A 380 24.07 17.80 9.28
N SER A 381 23.48 18.98 9.33
CA SER A 381 23.62 20.00 8.29
C SER A 381 24.96 20.72 8.27
N VAL A 382 25.71 20.69 9.38
CA VAL A 382 27.03 21.32 9.52
C VAL A 382 28.10 20.42 8.93
N SER A 383 28.12 19.15 9.34
CA SER A 383 29.09 18.15 8.85
C SER A 383 28.65 17.40 7.59
N LYS A 384 27.43 17.63 7.10
CA LYS A 384 26.86 17.01 5.89
C LYS A 384 26.92 15.49 5.92
N ASN A 385 26.57 14.89 7.06
CA ASN A 385 26.59 13.44 7.25
C ASN A 385 25.43 12.97 8.14
N TYR A 386 25.18 11.66 8.10
CA TYR A 386 24.22 11.01 8.99
C TYR A 386 24.86 10.68 10.35
N VAL A 387 24.12 11.00 11.41
CA VAL A 387 24.29 10.37 12.72
C VAL A 387 23.44 9.10 12.70
N SER A 388 24.09 7.95 12.88
CA SER A 388 23.47 6.65 12.60
C SER A 388 22.26 6.34 13.49
N SER A 389 21.23 5.79 12.85
CA SER A 389 20.06 5.14 13.46
C SER A 389 20.42 4.07 14.50
N ALA A 390 21.56 3.39 14.34
CA ALA A 390 22.00 2.36 15.27
C ALA A 390 22.45 2.91 16.64
N LYS A 391 22.61 4.22 16.78
CA LYS A 391 23.15 4.85 18.00
C LYS A 391 22.14 5.73 18.74
N SER A 392 21.35 6.51 18.02
CA SER A 392 20.51 7.55 18.61
C SER A 392 19.29 7.86 17.74
N GLY A 393 18.23 8.35 18.37
CA GLY A 393 17.06 8.92 17.71
C GLY A 393 16.75 10.30 18.25
N TYR A 394 16.05 11.08 17.43
CA TYR A 394 15.68 12.46 17.72
C TYR A 394 14.24 12.71 17.27
N LEU A 395 13.39 13.23 18.15
CA LEU A 395 12.05 13.69 17.80
C LEU A 395 11.99 15.22 17.79
N MET A 396 11.49 15.79 16.69
CA MET A 396 11.37 17.23 16.51
C MET A 396 10.33 17.83 17.46
N SER A 397 10.67 18.98 18.05
CA SER A 397 9.67 19.87 18.67
C SER A 397 9.52 21.17 17.89
N ALA A 398 8.37 21.83 18.04
CA ALA A 398 8.12 23.18 17.52
C ALA A 398 8.81 24.30 18.35
N ALA A 399 9.51 23.96 19.45
CA ALA A 399 10.09 24.93 20.35
C ALA A 399 11.42 25.50 19.84
N THR A 400 11.53 26.83 19.82
CA THR A 400 12.74 27.59 19.48
C THR A 400 12.86 28.83 20.37
N ASP A 401 14.06 29.11 20.86
CA ASP A 401 14.36 30.27 21.71
C ASP A 401 15.07 31.41 20.95
N ASP A 402 15.44 31.17 19.69
CA ASP A 402 16.31 32.06 18.89
C ASP A 402 15.68 32.46 17.54
N GLY A 403 14.35 32.42 17.46
CA GLY A 403 13.61 32.79 16.25
C GLY A 403 13.78 31.79 15.10
N GLY A 404 14.05 30.52 15.40
CA GLY A 404 14.14 29.44 14.43
C GLY A 404 15.53 29.21 13.84
N SER A 405 16.59 29.72 14.46
CA SER A 405 17.98 29.39 14.08
C SER A 405 18.40 28.03 14.66
N SER A 406 17.84 27.67 15.81
CA SER A 406 17.89 26.36 16.44
C SER A 406 16.51 25.96 16.96
N TYR A 407 16.35 24.68 17.25
CA TYR A 407 15.14 24.11 17.83
C TYR A 407 15.49 23.07 18.87
N SER A 408 14.56 22.83 19.79
CA SER A 408 14.66 21.72 20.73
C SER A 408 14.19 20.42 20.07
N ALA A 409 14.92 19.33 20.28
CA ALA A 409 14.53 17.98 19.91
C ALA A 409 14.65 17.06 21.13
N LEU A 410 13.80 16.05 21.23
CA LEU A 410 13.96 15.01 22.24
C LEU A 410 14.97 13.97 21.74
N LEU A 411 16.09 13.83 22.43
CA LEU A 411 17.17 12.89 22.13
C LEU A 411 17.10 11.66 23.02
N PHE A 412 17.25 10.48 22.42
CA PHE A 412 17.32 9.19 23.09
C PHE A 412 18.34 8.27 22.41
N TYR A 413 18.88 7.30 23.15
CA TYR A 413 20.01 6.48 22.72
C TYR A 413 19.67 4.99 22.72
N ALA A 414 20.31 4.25 21.79
CA ALA A 414 20.23 2.79 21.75
C ALA A 414 20.78 2.11 23.03
N SER A 415 21.74 2.76 23.69
CA SER A 415 22.32 2.30 24.96
C SER A 415 21.37 2.42 26.16
N GLY A 416 20.17 2.96 25.96
CA GLY A 416 19.25 3.32 27.02
C GLY A 416 19.60 4.66 27.68
N GLY A 417 18.87 4.99 28.75
CA GLY A 417 18.91 6.28 29.43
C GLY A 417 17.64 7.10 29.19
N ASN A 418 17.39 8.09 30.04
CA ASN A 418 16.20 8.91 29.93
C ASN A 418 16.29 9.84 28.72
N PRO A 419 15.27 9.86 27.84
CA PRO A 419 15.17 10.83 26.77
C PRO A 419 15.29 12.26 27.33
N SER A 420 16.03 13.13 26.64
CA SER A 420 16.30 14.48 27.12
C SER A 420 16.29 15.52 25.99
N PRO A 421 15.90 16.77 26.27
CA PRO A 421 15.97 17.83 25.27
C PRO A 421 17.41 18.09 24.80
N SER A 422 17.57 18.31 23.51
CA SER A 422 18.82 18.70 22.86
C SER A 422 18.54 19.85 21.90
N SER A 423 19.39 20.88 21.92
CA SER A 423 19.30 21.99 20.97
C SER A 423 20.05 21.64 19.68
N LEU A 424 19.36 21.75 18.55
CA LEU A 424 19.89 21.43 17.22
C LEU A 424 19.79 22.64 16.29
N PRO A 425 20.78 22.87 15.40
CA PRO A 425 20.65 23.85 14.32
C PRO A 425 19.44 23.53 13.43
N ALA A 426 18.70 24.56 12.99
CA ALA A 426 17.48 24.40 12.20
C ALA A 426 17.63 23.60 10.89
N GLY A 427 18.86 23.58 10.33
CA GLY A 427 19.18 22.77 9.15
C GLY A 427 19.27 21.27 9.41
N ASN A 428 19.43 20.83 10.67
CA ASN A 428 19.51 19.40 10.99
C ASN A 428 18.16 18.73 10.77
N GLY A 429 18.20 17.55 10.14
CA GLY A 429 17.03 16.73 9.88
C GLY A 429 16.81 15.69 10.95
N VAL A 430 15.66 15.69 11.63
CA VAL A 430 15.29 14.67 12.62
C VAL A 430 13.89 14.11 12.34
N SER A 431 13.54 12.98 12.96
CA SER A 431 12.21 12.42 12.81
C SER A 431 11.14 13.28 13.48
N LEU A 432 9.93 13.26 12.93
CA LEU A 432 8.76 13.96 13.47
C LEU A 432 7.69 12.94 13.84
N ARG A 433 7.02 13.13 14.97
CA ARG A 433 5.88 12.32 15.40
C ARG A 433 4.78 13.29 15.85
N CYS A 434 3.70 13.36 15.08
CA CYS A 434 2.65 14.35 15.32
C CYS A 434 1.77 13.95 16.51
N VAL A 435 1.19 14.96 17.15
CA VAL A 435 0.29 14.84 18.29
C VAL A 435 -1.07 15.44 17.92
N LYS A 436 -2.16 14.83 18.39
CA LYS A 436 -3.52 15.26 18.07
C LYS A 436 -3.89 16.50 18.86
N ASP A 437 -4.57 17.45 18.22
CA ASP A 437 -5.04 18.66 18.90
C ASP A 437 -6.03 18.30 20.02
N ALA A 438 -5.92 18.99 21.15
CA ALA A 438 -6.91 18.89 22.22
C ALA A 438 -8.26 19.43 21.74
N LYS A 439 -9.36 18.74 22.08
CA LYS A 439 -10.73 19.15 21.72
C LYS A 439 -11.20 20.40 22.45
#